data_AF-A0A7J3MYE0-F1
#
_entry.id   AF-A0A7J3MYE0-F1
#
_cell.length_a   1.000
_cell.length_b   1.000
_cell.length_c   1.000
_cell.angle_alpha   90.00
_cell.angle_beta   90.00
_cell.angle_gamma   90.00
#
_symmetry.space_group_name_H-M   'P 1'
#
loop_
_entity.id
_entity.type
_entity.pdbx_description
1 polymer ?
#
loop_
_entity_poly.entity_id
_entity_poly.type
_entity_poly.pdbx_seq_one_letter_code
_entity_poly.pdbx_strand_id
1 'polypeptide(L)'
;MSLLFKVKVCYINFILLLIIGTLTYISGFVLWLAIPRGQVRSRFSVDNAFLGLNRSSWEYIHITTSLLFLALIVIHLALNWVWIKNVTKYLLSHPKRE
;
A
#
# COMPACT_ATOMS: atom_id res chain seq x y z
N MET A 1 -5.75 -25.84 14.05
CA MET A 1 -4.73 -24.93 13.51
C MET A 1 -3.91 -24.38 14.68
N SER A 2 -2.65 -24.78 14.81
CA SER A 2 -1.80 -24.43 15.96
C SER A 2 -1.68 -22.91 16.09
N LEU A 3 -1.65 -22.41 17.34
CA LEU A 3 -1.51 -20.97 17.62
C LEU A 3 -0.30 -20.37 16.89
N LEU A 4 0.81 -21.11 16.86
CA LEU A 4 2.02 -20.76 16.14
C LEU A 4 1.78 -20.54 14.64
N PHE A 5 0.93 -21.34 13.99
CA PHE A 5 0.62 -21.17 12.58
C PHE A 5 -0.15 -19.87 12.33
N LYS A 6 -1.12 -19.52 13.18
CA LYS A 6 -1.85 -18.24 13.07
C LYS A 6 -0.93 -17.03 13.21
N VAL A 7 -0.06 -17.06 14.22
CA VAL A 7 0.90 -15.96 14.47
C VAL A 7 1.85 -15.79 13.28
N LYS A 8 2.37 -16.89 12.74
CA LYS A 8 3.24 -16.85 11.55
C LYS A 8 2.53 -16.23 10.34
N VAL A 9 1.30 -16.64 10.05
CA VAL A 9 0.52 -16.08 8.91
C VAL A 9 0.26 -14.59 9.08
N CYS A 10 -0.15 -14.15 10.27
CA CYS A 10 -0.36 -12.73 10.56
C CYS A 10 0.95 -11.93 10.41
N TYR A 11 2.06 -12.45 10.92
CA TYR A 11 3.37 -11.80 10.81
C TYR A 11 3.85 -11.70 9.36
N ILE A 12 3.74 -12.77 8.57
CA ILE A 12 4.11 -12.76 7.15
C ILE A 12 3.28 -11.72 6.39
N ASN A 13 1.96 -11.70 6.59
CA ASN A 13 1.09 -10.73 5.93
C ASN A 13 1.45 -9.28 6.30
N PHE A 14 1.85 -9.04 7.55
CA PHE A 14 2.34 -7.74 8.00
C PHE A 14 3.63 -7.32 7.29
N ILE A 15 4.62 -8.22 7.21
CA ILE A 15 5.87 -7.94 6.49
C ILE A 15 5.62 -7.67 4.99
N LEU A 16 4.75 -8.46 4.35
CA LEU A 16 4.37 -8.25 2.95
C LEU A 16 3.70 -6.89 2.74
N LEU A 17 2.81 -6.47 3.65
CA LEU A 17 2.20 -5.15 3.61
C LEU A 17 3.22 -4.02 3.70
N LEU A 18 4.21 -4.15 4.59
CA LEU A 18 5.26 -3.14 4.73
C LEU A 18 6.08 -3.01 3.44
N ILE A 19 6.49 -4.14 2.84
CA ILE A 19 7.32 -4.13 1.63
C ILE A 19 6.52 -3.60 0.43
N ILE A 20 5.32 -4.15 0.17
CA ILE A 20 4.54 -3.73 -1.00
C ILE A 20 3.99 -2.29 -0.82
N GLY A 21 3.62 -1.91 0.40
CA GLY A 21 3.18 -0.56 0.71
C GLY A 21 4.28 0.48 0.49
N THR A 22 5.50 0.20 0.93
CA THR A 22 6.66 1.08 0.68
C THR A 22 6.99 1.19 -0.81
N LEU A 23 6.95 0.09 -1.57
CA LEU A 23 7.12 0.13 -3.04
C LEU A 23 6.03 0.96 -3.74
N THR A 24 4.78 0.82 -3.29
CA THR A 24 3.64 1.59 -3.81
C THR A 24 3.83 3.08 -3.54
N TYR A 25 4.27 3.43 -2.33
CA TYR A 25 4.56 4.82 -1.94
C TYR A 25 5.71 5.41 -2.75
N ILE A 26 6.83 4.69 -2.89
CA ILE A 26 8.00 5.16 -3.66
C ILE A 26 7.63 5.38 -5.13
N SER A 27 6.96 4.41 -5.76
CA SER A 27 6.56 4.53 -7.16
C SER A 27 5.57 5.67 -7.39
N GLY A 28 4.62 5.89 -6.47
CA GLY A 28 3.71 7.03 -6.51
C GLY A 28 4.43 8.37 -6.32
N PHE A 29 5.39 8.42 -5.40
CA PHE A 29 6.22 9.59 -5.16
C PHE A 29 7.09 9.95 -6.37
N VAL A 30 7.67 8.94 -7.03
CA VAL A 30 8.42 9.12 -8.29
C VAL A 30 7.51 9.67 -9.38
N LEU A 31 6.29 9.12 -9.56
CA LEU A 31 5.33 9.63 -10.54
C LEU A 31 4.91 11.08 -10.25
N TRP A 32 4.79 11.43 -8.98
CA TRP A 32 4.45 12.79 -8.55
C TRP A 32 5.59 13.79 -8.81
N LEU A 33 6.83 13.42 -8.47
CA LEU A 33 8.00 14.32 -8.52
C LEU A 33 8.62 14.41 -9.91
N ALA A 34 8.74 13.29 -10.63
CA ALA A 34 9.38 13.25 -11.93
C ALA A 34 8.46 13.70 -13.08
N ILE A 35 7.14 13.42 -13.01
CA ILE A 35 6.22 13.70 -14.12
C ILE A 35 4.80 14.08 -13.64
N PRO A 36 4.63 15.27 -13.04
CA PRO A 36 3.30 15.76 -12.64
C PRO A 36 2.39 15.91 -13.86
N ARG A 37 1.15 15.40 -13.75
CA ARG A 37 0.11 15.54 -14.79
C ARG A 37 -0.24 17.02 -14.93
N GLY A 38 0.05 17.64 -16.08
CA GLY A 38 -0.32 19.05 -16.33
C GLY A 38 0.58 19.81 -17.32
N GLN A 39 1.75 19.29 -17.69
CA GLN A 39 2.55 19.90 -18.75
C GLN A 39 1.93 19.54 -20.11
N VAL A 40 1.65 20.56 -20.94
CA VAL A 40 1.04 20.44 -22.27
C VAL A 40 1.70 19.30 -23.03
N ARG A 41 0.87 18.33 -23.43
CA ARG A 41 1.27 17.12 -24.17
C ARG A 41 1.71 17.56 -25.57
N SER A 42 2.97 17.96 -25.73
CA SER A 42 3.56 18.14 -27.05
C SER A 42 3.54 16.80 -27.76
N ARG A 43 3.29 16.82 -29.08
CA ARG A 43 3.20 15.64 -29.95
C ARG A 43 4.49 14.79 -29.99
N PHE A 44 5.55 15.32 -29.39
CA PHE A 44 6.79 14.64 -29.04
C PHE A 44 6.82 14.48 -27.53
N SER A 45 6.23 13.41 -27.00
CA SER A 45 6.45 12.99 -25.61
C SER A 45 7.96 12.83 -25.42
N VAL A 46 8.61 13.83 -24.83
CA VAL A 46 9.96 13.66 -24.32
C VAL A 46 9.83 12.57 -23.26
N ASP A 47 10.41 11.41 -23.53
CA ASP A 47 10.50 10.30 -22.60
C ASP A 47 11.21 10.82 -21.35
N ASN A 48 10.43 11.26 -20.37
CA ASN A 48 10.92 11.59 -19.04
C ASN A 48 11.29 10.25 -18.39
N ALA A 49 12.42 9.71 -18.83
CA ALA A 49 13.00 8.50 -18.30
C ALA A 49 13.60 8.84 -16.94
N PHE A 50 13.00 8.33 -15.87
CA PHE A 50 13.56 8.44 -14.53
C PHE A 50 14.18 7.09 -14.18
N LEU A 51 15.47 7.09 -13.84
CA LEU A 51 16.28 5.88 -13.62
C LEU A 51 16.27 4.89 -14.81
N GLY A 52 16.21 5.41 -16.04
CA GLY A 52 16.19 4.60 -17.26
C GLY A 52 14.83 3.95 -17.57
N LEU A 53 13.80 4.18 -16.75
CA LEU A 53 12.44 3.72 -16.98
C LEU A 53 11.54 4.88 -17.42
N ASN A 54 10.76 4.65 -18.48
CA ASN A 54 9.77 5.61 -18.93
C ASN A 54 8.58 5.72 -17.95
N ARG A 55 7.78 6.76 -18.13
CA ARG A 55 6.58 7.01 -17.31
C ARG A 55 5.63 5.81 -17.26
N SER A 56 5.39 5.16 -18.40
CA SER A 56 4.46 4.02 -18.48
C SER A 56 4.91 2.85 -17.63
N SER A 57 6.22 2.59 -17.56
CA SER A 57 6.78 1.54 -16.70
C SER A 57 6.58 1.88 -15.23
N TRP A 58 6.83 3.12 -14.83
CA TRP A 58 6.56 3.59 -13.46
C TRP A 58 5.07 3.50 -13.09
N GLU A 59 4.18 3.89 -14.01
CA GLU A 59 2.72 3.79 -13.84
C GLU A 59 2.27 2.32 -13.72
N TYR A 60 2.83 1.43 -14.53
CA TYR A 60 2.57 0.00 -14.46
C TYR A 60 3.01 -0.62 -13.12
N ILE A 61 4.22 -0.28 -12.65
CA ILE A 61 4.73 -0.72 -11.34
C ILE A 61 3.82 -0.20 -10.23
N HIS A 62 3.46 1.08 -10.27
CA HIS A 62 2.62 1.70 -9.25
C HIS A 62 1.24 1.07 -9.17
N ILE A 63 0.56 0.87 -10.31
CA ILE A 63 -0.78 0.27 -10.34
C ILE A 63 -0.74 -1.19 -9.87
N THR A 64 0.24 -1.97 -10.34
CA THR A 64 0.37 -3.39 -9.99
C THR A 64 0.67 -3.56 -8.49
N THR A 65 1.60 -2.77 -7.95
CA THR A 65 1.92 -2.79 -6.51
C THR A 65 0.76 -2.29 -5.66
N SER A 66 0.02 -1.27 -6.11
CA SER A 66 -1.20 -0.79 -5.44
C SER A 66 -2.30 -1.85 -5.37
N LEU A 67 -2.51 -2.60 -6.45
CA LEU A 67 -3.53 -3.65 -6.48
C LEU A 67 -3.16 -4.81 -5.55
N LEU A 68 -1.87 -5.21 -5.54
CA LEU A 68 -1.37 -6.22 -4.60
C LEU A 68 -1.47 -5.74 -3.15
N PHE A 69 -1.14 -4.47 -2.89
CA PHE A 69 -1.27 -3.86 -1.57
C PHE A 69 -2.72 -3.90 -1.08
N LEU A 70 -3.68 -3.54 -1.95
CA LEU A 70 -5.10 -3.58 -1.62
C LEU A 70 -5.55 -5.00 -1.24
N ALA A 71 -5.14 -6.02 -2.02
CA ALA A 71 -5.46 -7.41 -1.70
C ALA A 71 -4.89 -7.85 -0.33
N LEU A 72 -3.64 -7.49 -0.03
CA LEU A 72 -3.00 -7.77 1.25
C LEU A 72 -3.68 -7.04 2.43
N ILE A 73 -4.21 -5.83 2.22
CA ILE A 73 -4.98 -5.11 3.23
C ILE A 73 -6.27 -5.87 3.55
N VAL A 74 -6.99 -6.34 2.54
CA VAL A 74 -8.22 -7.11 2.77
C VAL A 74 -7.92 -8.37 3.58
N ILE A 75 -6.85 -9.10 3.23
CA ILE A 75 -6.40 -10.27 3.99
C ILE A 75 -6.01 -9.88 5.42
N HIS A 76 -5.29 -8.78 5.62
CA HIS A 76 -4.90 -8.28 6.93
C HIS A 76 -6.11 -8.02 7.83
N LEU A 77 -7.13 -7.33 7.30
CA LEU A 77 -8.34 -7.00 8.03
C LEU A 77 -9.14 -8.26 8.39
N ALA A 78 -9.23 -9.22 7.46
CA ALA A 78 -9.89 -10.49 7.71
C ALA A 78 -9.19 -11.30 8.82
N LEU A 79 -7.85 -11.37 8.80
CA LEU A 79 -7.06 -12.08 9.82
C LEU A 79 -7.16 -11.42 11.20
N ASN A 80 -7.22 -10.08 11.25
CA ASN A 80 -7.23 -9.32 12.50
C ASN A 80 -8.63 -8.85 12.93
N TRP A 81 -9.70 -9.34 12.29
CA TRP A 81 -11.06 -8.86 12.50
C TRP A 81 -11.53 -8.90 13.97
N VAL A 82 -11.17 -9.95 14.70
CA VAL A 82 -11.49 -10.08 16.13
C VAL A 82 -10.80 -9.00 16.96
N TRP A 83 -9.52 -8.75 16.69
CA TRP A 83 -8.76 -7.69 17.35
C TRP A 83 -9.36 -6.31 17.05
N ILE A 84 -9.69 -6.03 15.78
CA ILE A 84 -10.32 -4.76 15.36
C ILE A 84 -11.61 -4.52 16.15
N LYS A 85 -12.54 -5.48 16.15
CA LYS A 85 -13.81 -5.33 16.89
C LYS A 85 -13.60 -5.05 18.38
N ASN A 86 -12.65 -5.75 19.00
CA ASN A 86 -12.38 -5.59 20.43
C ASN A 86 -11.77 -4.20 20.74
N VAL A 87 -10.83 -3.75 19.92
CA VAL A 87 -10.23 -2.40 20.07
C VAL A 87 -11.26 -1.31 19.81
N THR A 88 -12.06 -1.43 18.74
CA THR A 88 -13.13 -0.47 18.43
C THR A 88 -14.15 -0.39 19.58
N LYS A 89 -14.56 -1.54 20.13
CA LYS A 89 -15.46 -1.58 21.29
C LYS A 89 -14.83 -0.89 22.50
N TYR A 90 -13.57 -1.20 22.81
CA TYR A 90 -12.85 -0.60 23.93
C TYR A 90 -12.74 0.92 23.82
N LEU A 91 -12.37 1.44 22.65
CA LEU A 91 -12.22 2.87 22.37
C LEU A 91 -13.56 3.61 22.47
N LEU A 92 -14.67 2.99 22.04
CA LEU A 92 -16.01 3.58 22.13
C LEU A 92 -16.62 3.46 23.52
N SER A 93 -16.29 2.41 24.29
CA SER A 93 -16.89 2.16 25.61
C SER A 93 -16.20 2.90 26.76
N HIS A 94 -15.01 3.47 26.54
CA HIS A 94 -14.30 4.28 27.54
C HIS A 94 -14.36 5.75 27.13
N PRO A 95 -15.45 6.48 27.44
CA PRO A 95 -15.42 7.94 27.35
C PRO A 95 -14.30 8.45 28.24
N LYS A 96 -13.50 9.40 27.72
CA LYS A 96 -12.45 10.13 28.44
C LYS A 96 -12.95 10.44 29.86
N ARG A 97 -12.37 9.77 30.87
CA ARG A 97 -12.38 10.32 32.23
C ARG A 97 -11.30 11.38 32.21
N GLU A 98 -11.73 12.61 31.97
CA GLU A 98 -10.93 13.82 32.18
C GLU A 98 -10.69 14.02 33.68
#